data_AF-A0A2M7YYX6-F1
#
_entry.id   AF-A0A2M7YYX6-F1
#
_cell.length_a   1.000
_cell.length_b   1.000
_cell.length_c   1.000
_cell.angle_alpha   90.00
_cell.angle_beta   90.00
_cell.angle_gamma   90.00
#
_symmetry.space_group_name_H-M   'P 1'
#
loop_
_entity.id
_entity.type
_entity.pdbx_description
1 polymer ?
#
loop_
_entity_poly.entity_id
_entity_poly.type
_entity_poly.pdbx_seq_one_letter_code
_entity_poly.pdbx_strand_id
1 'polypeptide(L)' 'MTPPILGFVGRSNSGKTTLIERLIPELTHAGYRVATIKHAGHGFDLDTEGKDSWRHKRAGASTVIVLSKGSLAMF' A
#
# COMPACT_ATOMS: atom_id res chain seq x y z
N MET A 1 22.00 2.35 -1.94
CA MET A 1 21.56 1.56 -0.76
C MET A 1 20.26 0.85 -1.12
N THR A 2 20.08 -0.38 -0.67
CA THR A 2 18.82 -1.12 -0.85
C THR A 2 17.80 -0.63 0.17
N PRO A 3 16.56 -0.27 -0.22
CA PRO A 3 15.56 0.16 0.75
C PRO A 3 15.17 -1.02 1.65
N PRO A 4 14.89 -0.77 2.95
CA PRO A 4 14.33 -1.80 3.82
C PRO A 4 12.94 -2.23 3.32
N ILE A 5 12.63 -3.52 3.45
CA ILE A 5 11.35 -4.10 3.02
C ILE A 5 10.64 -4.68 4.23
N LEU A 6 9.38 -4.27 4.46
CA LEU A 6 8.51 -4.79 5.51
C LEU A 6 7.32 -5.52 4.86
N GLY A 7 7.14 -6.79 5.20
CA GLY A 7 6.05 -7.62 4.71
C GLY A 7 4.91 -7.75 5.72
N PHE A 8 3.68 -7.43 5.32
CA PHE A 8 2.48 -7.60 6.14
C PHE A 8 1.61 -8.74 5.61
N VAL A 9 1.54 -9.85 6.34
CA VAL A 9 0.81 -11.06 5.94
C VAL A 9 -0.22 -11.44 7.00
N GLY A 10 -1.39 -11.90 6.57
CA GLY A 10 -2.49 -12.26 7.46
C GLY A 10 -3.79 -12.50 6.70
N ARG A 11 -4.77 -13.14 7.35
CA ARG A 11 -6.08 -13.47 6.75
C ARG A 11 -6.82 -12.21 6.26
N SER A 12 -7.76 -12.37 5.33
CA SER A 12 -8.64 -11.26 4.94
C SER A 12 -9.33 -10.67 6.18
N ASN A 13 -9.52 -9.36 6.19
CA ASN A 13 -10.12 -8.60 7.30
C ASN A 13 -9.37 -8.67 8.66
N SER A 14 -8.08 -9.05 8.68
CA SER A 14 -7.27 -9.09 9.92
C SER A 14 -6.71 -7.72 10.37
N GLY A 15 -7.16 -6.62 9.76
CA GLY A 15 -6.68 -5.26 10.09
C GLY A 15 -5.39 -4.80 9.40
N LYS A 16 -4.85 -5.55 8.42
CA LYS A 16 -3.60 -5.17 7.71
C LYS A 16 -3.66 -3.76 7.10
N THR A 17 -4.70 -3.46 6.33
CA THR A 17 -4.85 -2.16 5.69
C THR A 17 -4.92 -1.04 6.73
N THR A 18 -5.63 -1.28 7.85
CA THR A 18 -5.75 -0.33 8.96
C THR A 18 -4.43 -0.12 9.70
N LEU A 19 -3.59 -1.15 9.81
CA LEU A 19 -2.25 -1.00 10.35
C LEU A 19 -1.36 -0.17 9.40
N ILE A 20 -1.36 -0.52 8.11
CA ILE A 20 -0.51 0.13 7.10
C ILE A 20 -0.90 1.60 6.95
N GLU A 21 -2.19 1.94 6.88
CA GLU A 21 -2.63 3.34 6.75
C GLU A 21 -2.22 4.21 7.96
N ARG A 22 -2.06 3.61 9.15
CA ARG A 22 -1.58 4.31 10.35
C ARG A 22 -0.07 4.39 10.41
N LEU A 23 0.63 3.39 9.87
CA LEU A 23 2.09 3.34 9.87
C LEU A 23 2.71 4.32 8.86
N ILE A 24 2.10 4.49 7.68
CA ILE A 24 2.59 5.39 6.64
C ILE A 24 2.85 6.82 7.19
N PRO A 25 1.88 7.51 7.83
CA PRO A 25 2.12 8.87 8.30
C PRO A 25 3.21 8.95 9.37
N GLU A 26 3.32 7.96 10.27
CA GLU A 26 4.40 7.92 11.27
C GLU A 26 5.79 7.81 10.61
N LEU A 27 5.93 6.94 9.60
CA LEU A 27 7.17 6.81 8.85
C LEU A 27 7.47 8.07 8.03
N THR A 28 6.47 8.68 7.43
CA THR A 28 6.62 9.94 6.70
C THR A 28 7.03 11.07 7.63
N HIS A 29 6.43 11.18 8.83
CA HIS A 29 6.82 12.15 9.86
C HIS A 29 8.24 11.94 10.35
N ALA A 30 8.71 10.68 10.41
CA ALA A 30 10.09 10.35 10.71
C ALA A 30 11.08 10.62 9.55
N GLY A 31 10.62 11.19 8.42
CA GLY A 31 11.45 11.58 7.29
C GLY A 31 11.66 10.48 6.23
N TYR A 32 10.94 9.36 6.32
CA TYR A 32 11.03 8.30 5.30
C TYR A 32 10.14 8.59 4.10
N ARG A 33 10.66 8.27 2.91
CA ARG A 33 9.86 8.18 1.68
C ARG A 33 9.28 6.77 1.57
N VAL A 34 7.97 6.65 1.77
CA VAL A 34 7.28 5.36 1.86
C VAL A 34 6.62 4.99 0.54
N ALA A 35 6.97 3.84 -0.01
CA ALA A 35 6.23 3.20 -1.09
C ALA A 35 5.45 1.99 -0.54
N THR A 36 4.26 1.73 -1.09
CA THR A 36 3.49 0.52 -0.78
C THR A 36 3.30 -0.34 -2.01
N ILE A 37 3.32 -1.66 -1.81
CA ILE A 37 3.12 -2.66 -2.87
C ILE A 37 2.00 -3.58 -2.42
N LYS A 38 0.95 -3.71 -3.24
CA LYS A 38 -0.19 -4.60 -2.99
C LYS A 38 -0.34 -5.61 -4.12
N HIS A 39 -0.45 -6.88 -3.75
CA HIS A 39 -0.93 -7.92 -4.65
C HIS A 39 -2.46 -7.96 -4.66
N ALA A 40 -3.07 -7.81 -5.84
CA ALA A 40 -4.49 -7.97 -6.07
C ALA A 40 -4.73 -9.36 -6.68
N GLY A 41 -5.40 -10.23 -5.92
CA GLY A 41 -5.65 -11.63 -6.33
C GLY A 41 -6.60 -11.78 -7.52
N HIS A 42 -7.45 -10.78 -7.75
CA HIS A 42 -8.26 -10.60 -8.96
C HIS A 42 -7.89 -9.24 -9.57
N GLY A 43 -8.27 -8.97 -10.83
CA GLY A 43 -8.05 -7.66 -11.47
C GLY A 43 -8.47 -6.50 -10.57
N PHE A 44 -7.89 -5.32 -10.80
CA PHE A 44 -8.11 -4.14 -9.95
C PHE A 44 -8.70 -2.98 -10.75
N ASP A 45 -9.66 -2.28 -10.16
CA ASP A 45 -10.01 -0.91 -10.58
C ASP A 45 -9.13 0.05 -9.79
N LEU A 46 -8.47 0.96 -10.50
CA LEU A 46 -7.68 2.02 -9.90
C LEU A 46 -8.57 3.06 -9.25
N ASP A 47 -8.06 3.70 -8.20
CA ASP A 47 -8.68 4.86 -7.55
C ASP A 47 -10.12 4.70 -7.07
N THR A 48 -10.56 3.48 -6.77
CA THR A 48 -11.83 3.31 -6.04
C THR A 48 -11.65 3.77 -4.59
N GLU A 49 -12.41 4.78 -4.19
CA GLU A 49 -12.48 5.26 -2.81
C GLU A 49 -12.72 4.09 -1.83
N GLY A 50 -12.00 4.11 -0.71
CA GLY A 50 -12.09 3.07 0.33
C GLY A 50 -11.30 1.78 0.06
N LYS A 51 -10.80 1.52 -1.16
CA LYS A 51 -9.89 0.38 -1.41
C LYS A 51 -8.50 0.64 -0.81
N ASP A 52 -7.77 -0.44 -0.53
CA ASP A 52 -6.45 -0.37 0.13
C ASP A 52 -5.47 0.59 -0.55
N SER A 53 -5.40 0.57 -1.89
CA SER A 53 -4.47 1.43 -2.66
C SER A 53 -4.82 2.91 -2.55
N TRP A 54 -6.12 3.23 -2.54
CA TRP A 54 -6.61 4.59 -2.26
C TRP A 54 -6.28 5.02 -0.83
N ARG A 55 -6.52 4.14 0.16
CA ARG A 55 -6.22 4.40 1.58
C ARG A 55 -4.73 4.66 1.80
N HIS A 56 -3.85 3.85 1.20
CA HIS A 56 -2.40 4.03 1.30
C HIS A 56 -1.94 5.35 0.68
N LYS A 57 -2.48 5.71 -0.50
CA LYS A 57 -2.16 7.00 -1.14
C LYS A 57 -2.58 8.17 -0.26
N ARG A 58 -3.81 8.13 0.28
CA ARG A 58 -4.33 9.15 1.19
C ARG A 58 -3.57 9.25 2.51
N ALA A 59 -3.00 8.15 2.99
CA ALA A 59 -2.19 8.11 4.20
C ALA A 59 -0.81 8.78 4.02
N GLY A 60 -0.40 9.14 2.80
CA GLY A 60 0.85 9.84 2.52
C GLY A 60 1.93 8.99 1.84
N ALA A 61 1.59 7.80 1.34
CA ALA A 61 2.55 7.00 0.57
C ALA A 61 2.97 7.79 -0.68
N SER A 62 4.28 7.94 -0.89
CA SER A 62 4.81 8.65 -2.06
C SER A 62 4.51 7.89 -3.35
N THR A 63 4.44 6.57 -3.26
CA THR A 63 4.14 5.69 -4.40
C THR A 63 3.30 4.50 -3.93
N VAL A 64 2.27 4.17 -4.67
CA VAL A 64 1.44 2.99 -4.48
C VAL A 64 1.52 2.14 -5.73
N ILE A 65 1.91 0.88 -5.57
CA ILE A 65 1.97 -0.11 -6.64
C ILE A 65 0.90 -1.15 -6.38
N VAL A 66 0.04 -1.39 -7.37
CA VAL A 66 -0.92 -2.48 -7.37
C VAL A 66 -0.56 -3.42 -8.51
N LEU A 67 -0.42 -4.69 -8.20
CA LEU A 67 -0.09 -5.72 -9.18
C LEU A 67 -1.06 -6.89 -9.10
N SER A 68 -1.50 -7.36 -10.26
CA SER A 68 -2.24 -8.61 -10.45
C SER A 68 -1.56 -9.44 -11.52
N LYS A 69 -2.13 -10.60 -11.87
CA LYS A 69 -1.61 -11.42 -12.97
C LYS A 69 -1.68 -10.62 -14.29
N GLY A 70 -0.52 -10.26 -14.84
CA GLY A 70 -0.41 -9.57 -16.13
C GLY A 70 -0.75 -8.09 -16.15
N SER A 71 -0.94 -7.45 -14.98
CA SER A 71 -1.25 -6.02 -14.91
C SER A 71 -0.57 -5.36 -13.71
N LEU A 72 -0.08 -4.14 -13.92
CA LEU A 72 0.55 -3.31 -12.91
C LEU A 72 0.05 -1.89 -13.07
N ALA A 73 -0.17 -1.23 -11.94
CA ALA A 73 -0.40 0.20 -11.88
C ALA A 73 0.46 0.82 -10.77
N MET A 74 0.92 2.04 -11.03
CA MET A 74 1.77 2.80 -10.12
C MET A 74 1.33 4.26 -10.13
N PHE A 75 1.08 4.82 -8.95
CA PHE A 75 0.62 6.20 -8.77
C PHE A 75 1.02 6.80 -7.42
#